data_AF-A0A7Z2VIQ0-F1
#
_entry.id   AF-A0A7Z2VIQ0-F1
#
_cell.length_a   1.000
_cell.length_b   1.000
_cell.length_c   1.000
_cell.angle_alpha   90.00
_cell.angle_beta   90.00
_cell.angle_gamma   90.00
#
_symmetry.space_group_name_H-M   'P 1'
#
loop_
_entity.id
_entity.type
_entity.pdbx_description
1 polymer ?
#
loop_
_entity_poly.entity_id
_entity_poly.type
_entity_poly.pdbx_seq_one_letter_code
_entity_poly.pdbx_strand_id
1 'polypeptide(L)'
;MRQRNNAFKEVRYKAAQEALAGMKAGVLARKYDVTPKTIRAWVVEYQETFGADSLPTIDERVMESKRLADLEEKYERALKALGQKELEIEVLRELVKKTNPASMTNSTLPRRSLSRDIQ
;
A
#
# COMPACT_ATOMS: atom_id res chain seq x y z
N MET A 1 13.46 22.00 -3.85
CA MET A 1 12.54 22.80 -3.00
C MET A 1 11.07 22.33 -2.97
N ARG A 2 10.56 21.56 -3.95
CA ARG A 2 9.13 21.20 -4.03
C ARG A 2 8.62 20.20 -2.99
N GLN A 3 9.44 19.24 -2.55
CA GLN A 3 9.01 18.16 -1.64
C GLN A 3 8.59 18.62 -0.25
N ARG A 4 9.30 19.59 0.37
CA ARG A 4 8.96 20.09 1.72
C ARG A 4 7.59 20.76 1.75
N ASN A 5 7.24 21.48 0.70
CA ASN A 5 5.95 22.16 0.60
C ASN A 5 4.80 21.15 0.43
N ASN A 6 5.04 20.03 -0.25
CA ASN A 6 4.02 18.99 -0.44
C ASN A 6 3.81 18.15 0.84
N ALA A 7 4.89 17.75 1.51
CA ALA A 7 4.81 17.05 2.80
C ALA A 7 4.09 17.91 3.84
N PHE A 8 4.32 19.23 3.83
CA PHE A 8 3.61 20.15 4.71
C PHE A 8 2.11 20.24 4.35
N LYS A 9 1.75 20.24 3.06
CA LYS A 9 0.34 20.21 2.62
C LYS A 9 -0.39 18.95 3.10
N GLU A 10 0.22 17.78 2.97
CA GLU A 10 -0.39 16.53 3.43
C GLU A 10 -0.66 16.53 4.94
N VAL A 11 0.27 17.08 5.73
CA VAL A 11 0.07 17.23 7.18
C VAL A 11 -1.11 18.17 7.48
N ARG A 12 -1.22 19.30 6.78
CA ARG A 12 -2.34 20.24 6.93
C ARG A 12 -3.67 19.58 6.61
N TYR A 13 -3.74 18.86 5.50
CA TYR A 13 -4.96 18.18 5.07
C TYR A 13 -5.37 17.08 6.05
N LYS A 14 -4.42 16.29 6.57
CA LYS A 14 -4.70 15.31 7.63
C LYS A 14 -5.25 15.98 8.88
N ALA A 15 -4.61 17.05 9.35
CA ALA A 15 -5.07 17.80 10.52
C ALA A 15 -6.49 18.40 10.32
N ALA A 16 -6.79 18.88 9.11
CA ALA A 16 -8.11 19.39 8.75
C ALA A 16 -9.18 18.28 8.72
N GLN A 17 -8.89 17.15 8.07
CA GLN A 17 -9.79 15.99 8.02
C GLN A 17 -10.09 15.44 9.41
N GLU A 18 -9.07 15.37 10.28
CA GLU A 18 -9.18 14.94 11.66
C GLU A 18 -10.06 15.90 12.50
N ALA A 19 -9.91 17.21 12.29
CA ALA A 19 -10.76 18.21 12.94
C ALA A 19 -12.22 18.09 12.48
N LEU A 20 -12.43 17.93 11.19
CA LEU A 20 -13.75 17.76 10.58
C LEU A 20 -14.40 16.42 10.95
N ALA A 21 -13.60 15.39 11.28
CA ALA A 21 -14.08 14.12 11.84
C ALA A 21 -14.52 14.23 13.32
N GLY A 22 -14.44 15.42 13.92
CA GLY A 22 -14.96 15.71 15.27
C GLY A 22 -13.89 15.85 16.36
N MET A 23 -12.59 15.77 16.03
CA MET A 23 -11.54 16.02 17.02
C MET A 23 -11.42 17.51 17.35
N LYS A 24 -11.33 17.83 18.65
CA LYS A 24 -11.22 19.22 19.12
C LYS A 24 -9.91 19.85 18.64
N ALA A 25 -9.99 21.06 18.08
CA ALA A 25 -8.83 21.80 17.59
C ALA A 25 -7.69 21.98 18.63
N GLY A 26 -8.01 22.05 19.92
CA GLY A 26 -7.01 22.13 21.00
C GLY A 26 -6.20 20.84 21.20
N VAL A 27 -6.80 19.68 20.92
CA VAL A 27 -6.10 18.38 20.96
C VAL A 27 -5.18 18.27 19.74
N LEU A 28 -5.71 18.63 18.57
CA LEU A 28 -4.94 18.61 17.32
C LEU A 28 -3.78 19.60 17.34
N ALA A 29 -3.97 20.79 17.89
CA ALA A 29 -2.93 21.78 18.12
C ALA A 29 -1.71 21.17 18.83
N ARG A 30 -1.94 20.40 19.90
CA ARG A 30 -0.85 19.71 20.62
C ARG A 30 -0.23 18.57 19.80
N LYS A 31 -1.07 17.79 19.08
CA LYS A 31 -0.61 16.67 18.24
C LYS A 31 0.29 17.13 17.09
N TYR A 32 -0.03 18.26 16.48
CA TYR A 32 0.67 18.80 15.31
C TYR A 32 1.64 19.94 15.67
N ASP A 33 1.84 20.22 16.96
CA ASP A 33 2.69 21.31 17.47
C ASP A 33 2.40 22.68 16.84
N VAL A 34 1.11 23.03 16.77
CA VAL A 34 0.62 24.30 16.22
C VAL A 34 -0.43 24.93 17.11
N THR A 35 -0.81 26.16 16.82
CA THR A 35 -1.90 26.82 17.56
C THR A 35 -3.27 26.29 17.12
N PRO A 36 -4.29 26.29 17.99
CA PRO A 36 -5.66 25.94 17.60
C PRO A 36 -6.23 26.84 16.48
N LYS A 37 -5.74 28.08 16.37
CA LYS A 37 -6.08 29.00 15.27
C LYS A 37 -5.57 28.47 13.92
N THR A 38 -4.35 27.94 13.90
CA THR A 38 -3.75 27.32 12.72
C THR A 38 -4.56 26.12 12.23
N ILE A 39 -5.02 25.26 13.14
CA ILE A 39 -5.89 24.13 12.79
C ILE A 39 -7.19 24.60 12.11
N ARG A 40 -7.85 25.63 12.66
CA ARG A 40 -9.08 26.17 12.05
C ARG A 40 -8.83 26.76 10.67
N ALA A 41 -7.69 27.44 10.47
CA ALA A 41 -7.32 27.96 9.16
C ALA A 41 -7.13 26.84 8.13
N TRP A 42 -6.49 25.73 8.53
CA TRP A 42 -6.34 24.56 7.65
C TRP A 42 -7.66 23.87 7.33
N VAL A 43 -8.62 23.87 8.26
CA VAL A 43 -9.99 23.38 7.99
C VAL A 43 -10.67 24.21 6.91
N VAL A 44 -10.59 25.54 6.99
CA VAL A 44 -11.15 26.44 5.97
C VAL A 44 -10.45 26.23 4.63
N GLU A 45 -9.11 26.22 4.59
CA GLU A 45 -8.32 25.96 3.37
C GLU A 45 -8.71 24.61 2.73
N TYR A 46 -8.95 23.59 3.55
CA TYR A 46 -9.38 22.27 3.09
C TYR A 46 -10.78 22.30 2.48
N GLN A 47 -11.75 22.93 3.14
CA GLN A 47 -13.11 23.07 2.63
C GLN A 47 -13.18 23.92 1.35
N GLU A 48 -12.36 24.96 1.21
CA GLU A 48 -12.25 25.74 -0.03
C GLU A 48 -11.67 24.91 -1.18
N THR A 49 -10.72 24.02 -0.88
CA THR A 49 -10.05 23.20 -1.90
C THR A 49 -10.89 22.01 -2.36
N PHE A 50 -11.63 21.38 -1.44
CA PHE A 50 -12.34 20.11 -1.69
C PHE A 50 -13.88 20.24 -1.62
N GLY A 51 -14.40 21.40 -1.22
CA GLY A 51 -15.83 21.64 -0.99
C GLY A 51 -16.24 21.53 0.48
N ALA A 52 -17.35 22.19 0.83
CA ALA A 52 -17.91 22.15 2.19
C ALA A 52 -18.34 20.72 2.60
N ASP A 53 -18.76 19.90 1.63
CA ASP A 53 -19.15 18.49 1.80
C ASP A 53 -17.96 17.53 1.57
N SER A 54 -16.73 18.01 1.65
CA SER A 54 -15.52 17.21 1.37
C SER A 54 -15.29 16.04 2.33
N LEU A 55 -16.00 16.00 3.46
CA LEU A 55 -15.94 14.86 4.35
C LEU A 55 -17.02 13.85 4.03
N PRO A 56 -16.66 12.57 3.89
CA PRO A 56 -17.66 11.52 3.91
C PRO A 56 -18.40 11.58 5.24
N THR A 57 -19.73 11.50 5.14
CA THR A 57 -20.66 11.43 6.26
C THR A 57 -20.25 10.28 7.19
N ILE A 58 -20.66 10.33 8.47
CA ILE A 58 -20.38 9.24 9.42
C ILE A 58 -20.81 7.89 8.85
N ASP A 59 -21.99 7.82 8.21
CA ASP A 59 -22.48 6.59 7.57
C ASP A 59 -21.58 6.11 6.43
N GLU A 60 -21.07 7.01 5.59
CA GLU A 60 -20.15 6.68 4.50
C GLU A 60 -18.80 6.17 5.04
N ARG A 61 -18.31 6.73 6.15
CA ARG A 61 -17.10 6.25 6.83
C ARG A 61 -17.30 4.86 7.43
N VAL A 62 -18.46 4.60 8.01
CA VAL A 62 -18.81 3.27 8.55
C VAL A 62 -18.92 2.25 7.41
N MET A 63 -19.55 2.61 6.30
CA MET A 63 -19.65 1.78 5.11
C MET A 63 -18.27 1.44 4.53
N GLU A 64 -17.39 2.43 4.38
CA GLU A 64 -16.03 2.19 3.87
C GLU A 64 -15.21 1.34 4.84
N SER A 65 -15.37 1.53 6.15
CA SER A 65 -14.70 0.69 7.16
C SER A 65 -15.13 -0.78 7.05
N LYS A 66 -16.42 -1.04 6.82
CA LYS A 66 -16.92 -2.41 6.57
C LYS A 66 -16.35 -2.98 5.27
N ARG A 67 -16.33 -2.18 4.20
CA ARG A 67 -15.76 -2.58 2.91
C ARG A 67 -14.28 -2.93 3.02
N LEU A 68 -13.51 -2.17 3.80
CA LEU A 68 -12.10 -2.44 4.06
C LEU A 68 -11.91 -3.75 4.82
N ALA A 69 -12.71 -4.00 5.87
CA ALA A 69 -12.67 -5.27 6.60
C ALA A 69 -13.00 -6.48 5.69
N ASP A 70 -14.01 -6.36 4.84
CA ASP A 70 -14.34 -7.39 3.85
C ASP A 70 -13.21 -7.64 2.84
N LEU A 71 -12.48 -6.58 2.47
CA LEU A 71 -11.35 -6.66 1.54
C LEU A 71 -10.14 -7.33 2.19
N GLU A 72 -9.83 -6.98 3.44
CA GLU A 72 -8.78 -7.61 4.24
C GLU A 72 -9.05 -9.11 4.41
N GLU A 73 -10.29 -9.50 4.71
CA GLU A 73 -10.65 -10.90 4.83
C GLU A 73 -10.47 -11.66 3.50
N LYS A 74 -10.90 -11.09 2.38
CA LYS A 74 -10.70 -11.69 1.04
C LYS A 74 -9.21 -11.84 0.72
N TYR A 75 -8.40 -10.85 1.08
CA TYR A 75 -6.96 -10.87 0.87
C TYR A 75 -6.28 -11.98 1.69
N GLU A 76 -6.62 -12.11 2.98
CA GLU A 76 -6.09 -13.20 3.82
C GLU A 76 -6.45 -14.59 3.28
N ARG A 77 -7.70 -14.77 2.82
CA ARG A 77 -8.13 -16.03 2.19
C ARG A 77 -7.32 -16.31 0.91
N ALA A 78 -7.08 -15.29 0.09
CA ALA A 78 -6.28 -15.42 -1.13
C ALA A 78 -4.83 -15.80 -0.83
N LEU A 79 -4.20 -15.19 0.18
CA LEU A 79 -2.84 -15.54 0.60
C LEU A 79 -2.73 -16.99 1.07
N LYS A 80 -3.70 -17.46 1.86
CA LYS A 80 -3.75 -18.87 2.31
C LYS A 80 -3.86 -19.83 1.12
N ALA A 81 -4.76 -19.54 0.18
CA ALA A 81 -4.92 -20.36 -1.03
C ALA A 81 -3.66 -20.35 -1.91
N LEU A 82 -2.99 -19.19 -2.01
CA LEU A 82 -1.73 -19.06 -2.75
C LEU A 82 -0.63 -19.92 -2.13
N GLY A 83 -0.45 -19.86 -0.81
CA GLY A 83 0.56 -20.66 -0.11
C GLY A 83 0.33 -22.17 -0.26
N GLN A 84 -0.93 -22.62 -0.25
CA GLN A 84 -1.26 -24.02 -0.53
C GLN A 84 -0.84 -24.43 -1.95
N LYS A 85 -1.05 -23.57 -2.94
CA LYS A 85 -0.66 -23.82 -4.33
C LYS A 85 0.85 -23.79 -4.54
N GLU A 86 1.57 -22.89 -3.86
CA GLU A 86 3.03 -22.85 -3.90
C GLU A 86 3.64 -24.13 -3.30
N LEU A 87 3.10 -24.61 -2.19
CA LEU A 87 3.52 -25.88 -1.59
C LEU A 87 3.26 -27.07 -2.52
N GLU A 88 2.08 -27.13 -3.14
CA GLU A 88 1.72 -28.16 -4.12
C GLU A 88 2.71 -28.16 -5.30
N ILE A 89 3.02 -26.97 -5.84
CA ILE A 89 4.00 -26.80 -6.92
C ILE A 89 5.39 -27.29 -6.49
N GLU A 90 5.84 -26.98 -5.28
CA GLU A 90 7.16 -27.39 -4.81
C GLU A 90 7.25 -28.92 -4.66
N VAL A 91 6.22 -29.55 -4.08
CA VAL A 91 6.14 -31.01 -3.99
C VAL A 91 6.14 -31.64 -5.38
N LEU A 92 5.35 -31.12 -6.33
CA LEU A 92 5.33 -31.63 -7.70
C LEU A 92 6.69 -31.49 -8.40
N ARG A 93 7.39 -30.36 -8.20
CA ARG A 93 8.75 -30.15 -8.72
C ARG A 93 9.74 -31.15 -8.13
N GLU A 94 9.68 -31.41 -6.83
CA GLU A 94 10.51 -32.43 -6.20
C GLU A 94 10.25 -33.83 -6.77
N LEU A 95 8.98 -34.20 -6.94
CA LEU A 95 8.62 -35.49 -7.52
C LEU A 95 9.21 -35.63 -8.93
N VAL A 96 9.02 -34.64 -9.80
CA VAL A 96 9.60 -34.67 -11.16
C VAL A 96 11.12 -34.82 -11.13
N LYS A 97 11.83 -34.09 -10.24
CA LYS A 97 13.28 -34.23 -10.06
C LYS A 97 13.68 -35.64 -9.63
N LYS A 98 12.92 -36.25 -8.71
CA LYS A 98 13.17 -37.60 -8.18
C LYS A 98 12.88 -38.69 -9.21
N THR A 99 11.86 -38.54 -10.06
CA THR A 99 11.47 -39.54 -11.07
C THR A 99 12.35 -39.51 -12.32
N ASN A 100 13.04 -38.40 -12.61
CA ASN A 100 13.88 -38.29 -13.80
C ASN A 100 15.28 -37.68 -13.50
N PRO A 101 16.24 -38.48 -13.00
CA PRO A 101 17.59 -38.00 -12.67
C PRO A 101 18.39 -37.51 -13.90
N ALA A 102 17.97 -37.86 -15.12
CA ALA A 102 18.59 -37.38 -16.37
C ALA A 102 18.30 -35.88 -16.66
N SER A 103 17.36 -35.25 -15.95
CA SER A 103 17.06 -33.82 -16.08
C SER A 103 18.12 -32.90 -15.43
N MET A 104 19.07 -33.46 -14.68
CA MET A 104 20.15 -32.71 -14.01
C MET A 104 21.36 -32.39 -14.90
N THR A 105 21.45 -32.92 -16.12
CA THR A 105 22.67 -32.83 -16.95
C THR A 105 22.81 -31.57 -17.81
N ASN A 106 21.81 -30.69 -17.85
CA ASN A 106 21.81 -29.54 -18.78
C ASN A 106 22.12 -28.17 -18.15
N SER A 107 22.39 -28.08 -16.84
CA SER A 107 22.76 -26.81 -16.20
C SER A 107 24.26 -26.54 -16.16
N THR A 108 25.11 -27.42 -16.70
CA THR A 108 26.56 -27.21 -16.77
C THR A 108 27.10 -27.59 -18.15
N LEU A 109 26.80 -26.77 -19.15
CA LEU A 109 27.65 -26.68 -20.34
C LEU A 109 28.18 -25.25 -20.43
N PRO A 110 29.51 -25.04 -20.53
CA PRO A 110 30.06 -23.70 -20.67
C PRO A 110 29.58 -23.15 -22.00
N ARG A 111 29.08 -21.91 -21.95
CA ARG A 111 28.67 -21.10 -23.10
C ARG A 111 29.80 -21.11 -24.12
N ARG A 112 29.69 -21.98 -25.14
CA ARG A 112 30.64 -22.07 -26.26
C ARG A 112 30.70 -20.69 -26.91
N SER A 113 31.76 -19.95 -26.62
CA SER A 113 32.07 -18.69 -27.27
C SER A 113 32.20 -18.98 -28.76
N LEU A 114 31.25 -18.47 -29.55
CA LEU A 114 31.38 -18.35 -30.99
C LEU A 114 32.46 -17.30 -31.25
N SER A 115 33.72 -17.74 -31.28
CA SER A 115 34.77 -17.00 -31.98
C SER A 115 34.39 -17.01 -33.45
N ARG A 116 33.97 -15.84 -33.95
CA ARG A 116 33.94 -15.56 -35.38
C ARG A 116 35.39 -15.36 -35.79
N ASP A 117 36.01 -16.39 -36.32
CA ASP A 117 37.20 -16.20 -37.13
C ASP A 117 36.72 -15.72 -38.50
N ILE A 118 37.03 -14.45 -38.76
CA ILE A 118 36.90 -13.79 -40.05
C ILE A 118 38.16 -14.13 -40.84
N GLN A 119 38.00 -14.77 -41.99
CA GLN A 119 38.92 -14.65 -43.12
C GLN A 119 38.12 -14.71 -44.42
#